data_AF-A0A8T0XBL4-F1
#
_entry.id   AF-A0A8T0XBL4-F1
#
_cell.length_a   1.000
_cell.length_b   1.000
_cell.length_c   1.000
_cell.angle_alpha   90.00
_cell.angle_beta   90.00
_cell.angle_gamma   90.00
#
_symmetry.space_group_name_H-M   'P 1'
#
loop_
_entity.id
_entity.type
_entity.pdbx_description
1 polymer ?
#
loop_
_entity_poly.entity_id
_entity_poly.type
_entity_poly.pdbx_seq_one_letter_code
_entity_poly.pdbx_strand_id
1 'polypeptide(L)' 'MLLLILWHVWKARNALIFDQNANSPIAVLRKVLHDVDAWSCRYRKLRSEVRAWREWMAGCLT' A
#
# COMPACT_ATOMS: atom_id res chain seq x y z
N MET A 1 5.48 -3.31 -5.96
CA MET A 1 5.05 -2.08 -5.25
C MET A 1 3.84 -1.47 -5.91
N LEU A 2 3.93 -0.99 -7.16
CA LEU A 2 2.78 -0.49 -7.94
C LEU A 2 1.56 -1.43 -7.92
N LEU A 3 1.76 -2.74 -8.11
CA LEU A 3 0.67 -3.72 -8.04
C LEU A 3 0.00 -3.80 -6.66
N LEU A 4 0.74 -3.66 -5.55
CA LEU A 4 0.16 -3.66 -4.20
C LEU A 4 -0.67 -2.40 -3.96
N ILE A 5 -0.17 -1.24 -4.41
CA ILE A 5 -0.90 0.03 -4.34
C ILE A 5 -2.20 -0.06 -5.15
N LEU A 6 -2.10 -0.45 -6.43
CA LEU A 6 -3.25 -0.60 -7.31
C LEU A 6 -4.27 -1.61 -6.77
N TRP A 7 -3.80 -2.70 -6.17
CA TRP A 7 -4.66 -3.69 -5.52
C TRP A 7 -5.45 -3.10 -4.35
N HIS A 8 -4.80 -2.34 -3.46
CA HIS A 8 -5.49 -1.72 -2.32
C HIS A 8 -6.42 -0.58 -2.75
N VAL A 9 -6.06 0.20 -3.78
CA VAL A 9 -6.95 1.21 -4.39
C VAL A 9 -8.18 0.55 -5.03
N TRP A 10 -7.98 -0.54 -5.77
CA TRP A 10 -9.06 -1.31 -6.36
C TRP A 10 -10.03 -1.84 -5.30
N LYS A 11 -9.51 -2.42 -4.21
CA LYS A 11 -10.34 -2.87 -3.07
C LYS A 11 -11.09 -1.71 -2.41
N ALA A 12 -10.43 -0.56 -2.18
CA ALA A 12 -11.05 0.60 -1.57
C ALA A 12 -12.20 1.15 -2.42
N ARG A 13 -12.02 1.19 -3.75
CA ARG A 13 -13.07 1.56 -4.69
C ARG A 13 -14.25 0.57 -4.64
N ASN A 14 -13.96 -0.74 -4.62
CA ASN A 14 -15.02 -1.74 -4.56
C ASN A 14 -15.79 -1.66 -3.25
N ALA A 15 -15.12 -1.48 -2.11
CA ALA A 15 -15.79 -1.28 -0.83
C ALA A 15 -16.69 -0.03 -0.81
N LEU A 16 -16.28 1.03 -1.50
CA LEU A 16 -17.13 2.22 -1.64
C LEU A 16 -18.39 1.93 -2.48
N ILE A 17 -18.26 1.19 -3.58
CA ILE A 17 -19.37 0.92 -4.51
C ILE A 17 -20.34 -0.11 -3.94
N PHE A 18 -19.82 -1.23 -3.41
CA PHE A 18 -20.62 -2.38 -3.02
C PHE A 18 -21.05 -2.34 -1.55
N ASP A 19 -20.21 -1.78 -0.66
CA ASP A 19 -20.45 -1.78 0.78
C ASP A 19 -20.77 -0.38 1.34
N GLN A 20 -20.84 0.65 0.47
CA GLN A 20 -20.96 2.08 0.85
C GLN A 20 -19.89 2.53 1.86
N ASN A 21 -18.76 1.83 1.91
CA ASN A 21 -17.71 2.06 2.89
C ASN A 21 -16.56 2.88 2.29
N ALA A 22 -16.57 4.18 2.61
CA ALA A 22 -15.52 5.11 2.21
C ALA A 22 -14.25 4.90 3.04
N ASN A 23 -13.32 4.08 2.52
CA ASN A 23 -12.02 3.91 3.13
C ASN A 23 -11.19 5.20 3.01
N SER A 24 -10.66 5.68 4.14
CA SER A 24 -9.72 6.80 4.15
C SER A 24 -8.47 6.48 3.32
N PRO A 25 -7.98 7.42 2.47
CA PRO A 25 -6.73 7.25 1.74
C PRO A 25 -5.53 6.90 2.66
N ILE A 26 -5.51 7.47 3.87
CA ILE A 26 -4.49 7.19 4.89
C ILE A 26 -4.58 5.74 5.35
N ALA A 27 -5.80 5.21 5.56
CA ALA A 27 -6.00 3.82 5.94
C ALA A 27 -5.57 2.86 4.81
N VAL A 28 -5.81 3.21 3.55
CA VAL A 28 -5.35 2.45 2.38
C VAL A 28 -3.81 2.43 2.31
N LEU A 29 -3.15 3.58 2.47
CA LEU A 29 -1.69 3.68 2.49
C LEU A 29 -1.06 2.88 3.64
N ARG A 30 -1.65 2.89 4.84
CA ARG A 30 -1.18 2.06 5.97
C ARG A 30 -1.25 0.56 5.65
N LYS A 31 -2.31 0.10 4.99
CA LYS A 31 -2.44 -1.30 4.54
C LYS A 31 -1.39 -1.65 3.49
N VAL A 32 -1.10 -0.73 2.56
CA VAL A 32 -0.01 -0.92 1.58
C VAL A 32 1.32 -1.09 2.31
N LEU A 33 1.69 -0.18 3.22
CA LEU A 33 2.96 -0.27 3.97
C LEU A 33 3.10 -1.57 4.74
N HIS A 34 2.03 -2.00 5.41
CA HIS A 34 2.03 -3.29 6.11
C HIS A 34 2.34 -4.46 5.17
N ASP A 35 1.73 -4.50 3.99
CA ASP A 35 1.98 -5.56 3.01
C ASP A 35 3.39 -5.47 2.39
N VAL A 36 3.92 -4.25 2.20
CA VAL A 36 5.31 -4.06 1.78
C VAL A 36 6.27 -4.66 2.80
N ASP A 37 6.05 -4.42 4.09
CA ASP A 37 6.89 -4.96 5.16
C ASP A 37 6.79 -6.49 5.21
N ALA A 38 5.57 -7.03 5.18
CA ALA A 38 5.33 -8.46 5.20
C ALA A 38 5.95 -9.19 3.99
N TRP A 39 5.97 -8.57 2.81
CA TRP A 39 6.42 -9.20 1.57
C TRP A 39 7.83 -8.78 1.16
N SER A 40 8.48 -7.91 1.93
CA SER A 40 9.84 -7.39 1.67
C SER A 40 10.86 -8.50 1.43
N CYS A 41 10.70 -9.65 2.10
CA CYS A 41 11.56 -10.83 1.95
C CYS A 41 11.59 -11.39 0.52
N ARG A 42 10.52 -11.22 -0.26
CA ARG A 42 10.42 -11.70 -1.66
C ARG A 42 11.17 -10.80 -2.64
N TYR A 43 11.54 -9.58 -2.23
CA TYR A 43 12.19 -8.58 -3.07
C TYR A 43 13.67 -8.39 -2.74
N ARG A 44 14.39 -9.46 -2.32
CA ARG A 44 15.81 -9.39 -1.93
C ARG A 44 16.71 -8.68 -2.93
N LYS A 45 16.51 -8.90 -4.24
CA LYS A 45 17.30 -8.26 -5.31
C LYS A 45 16.99 -6.77 -5.50
N LEU A 46 15.82 -6.31 -5.05
CA LEU A 46 15.31 -4.93 -5.19
C LEU A 46 15.12 -4.27 -3.81
N ARG A 47 15.92 -4.69 -2.82
CA ARG A 47 15.70 -4.32 -1.41
C ARG A 47 15.83 -2.81 -1.20
N SER A 48 16.81 -2.19 -1.85
CA SER A 48 17.05 -0.74 -1.84
C SER A 48 15.84 0.03 -2.35
N GLU A 49 15.29 -0.39 -3.48
CA GLU A 49 14.17 0.23 -4.16
C GLU A 49 12.90 0.08 -3.34
N VAL A 50 12.62 -1.13 -2.83
CA VAL A 50 11.48 -1.37 -1.94
C VAL A 50 11.58 -0.52 -0.68
N ARG A 51 12.77 -0.36 -0.11
CA ARG A 51 13.00 0.51 1.05
C ARG A 51 12.73 1.99 0.72
N ALA A 52 13.25 2.50 -0.40
CA ALA A 52 13.03 3.88 -0.82
C ALA A 52 11.54 4.18 -1.03
N TRP A 53 10.82 3.27 -1.69
CA TRP A 53 9.37 3.39 -1.87
C TRP A 53 8.61 3.36 -0.55
N ARG A 54 9.00 2.48 0.38
CA ARG A 54 8.41 2.41 1.72
C ARG A 54 8.62 3.73 2.49
N GLU A 55 9.82 4.27 2.48
CA GLU A 55 10.17 5.52 3.15
C GLU A 55 9.37 6.70 2.56
N TRP A 56 9.27 6.79 1.23
CA TRP A 56 8.44 7.79 0.55
C TRP A 56 6.96 7.69 0.95
N MET A 57 6.37 6.48 0.90
CA MET A 57 4.98 6.26 1.30
C MET A 57 4.72 6.56 2.78
N ALA A 58 5.68 6.25 3.65
CA ALA A 58 5.60 6.59 5.07
C ALA A 58 5.62 8.11 5.29
N GLY A 59 6.42 8.84 4.50
CA GLY A 59 6.43 10.31 4.51
C GLY A 59 5.11 10.94 4.03
N CYS A 60 4.28 10.23 3.27
CA CYS A 60 2.93 10.69 2.91
C CYS A 60 1.90 10.52 4.04
N LEU A 61 2.25 9.87 5.16
CA LEU A 61 1.35 9.66 6.30
C LEU A 61 1.54 10.69 7.43
N THR A 62 2.60 11.49 7.37
CA THR A 62 2.88 12.65 8.23
C THR A 62 2.37 13.93 7.59
#